data_AF-A0A933JXC7-F1
#
_entry.id   AF-A0A933JXC7-F1
#
_cell.length_a   1.000
_cell.length_b   1.000
_cell.length_c   1.000
_cell.angle_alpha   90.00
_cell.angle_beta   90.00
_cell.angle_gamma   90.00
#
_symmetry.space_group_name_H-M   'P 1'
#
loop_
_entity.id
_entity.type
_entity.pdbx_description
1 polymer ?
#
loop_
_entity_poly.entity_id
_entity_poly.type
_entity_poly.pdbx_seq_one_letter_code
_entity_poly.pdbx_strand_id
1 'polypeptide(L)'
;MLVFEPQVTDSARTAVTREIRAPSAREEAVLVARVTVATVVAVVLTSKGPAKETAAALLPHQVLVQDVSKPDQRTYRALREGLLEAERLRSEAGDWPDPEQLASLGIPPFAPDPIDRDAYTWTKTTRDLVTNYLGSPASNDRSELLVLVQEPFDPKAPAPSNDEVHRALNDGTPIHVSIWLRKKRGSVRLVENPPAEGFVQILSQPLRNP
;
A
#
# COMPACT_ATOMS: atom_id res chain seq x y z
N MET A 1 39.16 -10.15 87.04
CA MET A 1 38.00 -10.00 86.14
C MET A 1 38.55 -9.90 84.73
N LEU A 2 38.42 -11.01 84.00
CA LEU A 2 38.70 -11.31 82.58
C LEU A 2 39.94 -10.68 81.90
N VAL A 3 40.98 -11.51 81.81
CA VAL A 3 42.15 -11.38 80.93
C VAL A 3 41.73 -11.80 79.51
N PHE A 4 42.02 -10.97 78.52
CA PHE A 4 41.79 -11.25 77.10
C PHE A 4 43.01 -11.99 76.52
N GLU A 5 42.84 -13.24 76.09
CA GLU A 5 43.78 -13.97 75.22
C GLU A 5 43.51 -13.63 73.75
N PRO A 6 44.53 -13.30 72.94
CA PRO A 6 44.42 -13.21 71.49
C PRO A 6 44.71 -14.56 70.83
N GLN A 7 43.73 -15.11 70.13
CA GLN A 7 43.91 -16.27 69.23
C GLN A 7 44.31 -15.77 67.84
N VAL A 8 45.57 -16.05 67.45
CA VAL A 8 46.09 -15.90 66.09
C VAL A 8 45.81 -17.21 65.35
N THR A 9 44.95 -17.19 64.34
CA THR A 9 44.80 -18.31 63.40
C THR A 9 45.30 -17.90 62.02
N ASP A 10 46.50 -18.40 61.73
CA ASP A 10 47.16 -18.40 60.43
C ASP A 10 46.34 -19.26 59.45
N SER A 11 45.75 -18.64 58.42
CA SER A 11 45.00 -19.35 57.38
C SER A 11 45.83 -19.36 56.10
N ALA A 12 46.62 -20.41 55.93
CA ALA A 12 47.32 -20.74 54.70
C ALA A 12 46.30 -20.92 53.55
N ARG A 13 46.37 -20.05 52.53
CA ARG A 13 45.60 -20.19 51.29
C ARG A 13 46.23 -21.24 50.39
N THR A 14 45.59 -22.39 50.28
CA THR A 14 45.91 -23.41 49.28
C THR A 14 45.44 -22.92 47.90
N ALA A 15 46.37 -22.64 46.99
CA ALA A 15 46.04 -22.30 45.60
C ALA A 15 45.64 -23.58 44.83
N VAL A 16 44.36 -23.72 44.52
CA VAL A 16 43.84 -24.81 43.67
C VAL A 16 43.99 -24.40 42.21
N THR A 17 44.97 -24.98 41.52
CA THR A 17 45.13 -24.82 40.07
C THR A 17 44.11 -25.71 39.36
N ARG A 18 43.11 -25.12 38.72
CA ARG A 18 42.09 -25.83 37.93
C ARG A 18 42.45 -25.70 36.46
N GLU A 19 42.86 -26.80 35.84
CA GLU A 19 43.17 -26.86 34.41
C GLU A 19 41.86 -26.69 33.60
N ILE A 20 41.77 -25.61 32.83
CA ILE A 20 40.64 -25.35 31.94
C ILE A 20 40.97 -25.96 30.57
N ARG A 21 40.41 -27.14 30.27
CA ARG A 21 40.41 -27.67 28.90
C ARG A 21 39.46 -26.82 28.05
N ALA A 22 39.99 -26.26 26.95
CA ALA A 22 39.15 -25.62 25.95
C ALA A 22 38.20 -26.67 25.33
N PRO A 23 36.88 -26.42 25.28
CA PRO A 23 35.97 -27.29 24.56
C PRO A 23 36.39 -27.36 23.09
N SER A 24 36.34 -28.55 22.51
CA SER A 24 36.76 -28.84 21.15
C SER A 24 35.93 -28.02 20.17
N ALA A 25 36.51 -26.92 19.66
CA ALA A 25 35.88 -25.99 18.71
C ALA A 25 35.27 -26.68 17.46
N ARG A 26 35.65 -27.92 17.17
CA ARG A 26 35.12 -28.72 16.05
C ARG A 26 33.73 -29.30 16.32
N GLU A 27 33.41 -29.72 17.54
CA GLU A 27 32.10 -30.30 17.85
C GLU A 27 31.03 -29.21 17.93
N GLU A 28 31.37 -28.07 18.55
CA GLU A 28 30.50 -26.90 18.61
C GLU A 28 30.29 -26.27 17.23
N ALA A 29 31.32 -26.19 16.39
CA ALA A 29 31.18 -25.68 15.02
C ALA A 29 30.27 -26.55 14.14
N VAL A 30 30.33 -27.88 14.30
CA VAL A 30 29.43 -28.80 13.58
C VAL A 30 27.99 -28.65 14.08
N LEU A 31 27.80 -28.44 15.38
CA LEU A 31 26.47 -28.23 15.95
C LEU A 31 25.86 -26.90 15.48
N VAL A 32 26.64 -25.81 15.49
CA VAL A 32 26.22 -24.50 14.97
C VAL A 32 25.89 -24.60 13.48
N ALA A 33 26.74 -25.25 12.67
CA ALA A 33 26.47 -25.42 11.23
C ALA A 33 25.19 -26.22 10.98
N ARG A 34 24.91 -27.28 11.76
CA ARG A 34 23.66 -28.06 11.66
C ARG A 34 22.44 -27.24 12.07
N VAL A 35 22.55 -26.44 13.12
CA VAL A 35 21.47 -25.53 13.55
C VAL A 35 21.22 -24.48 12.47
N THR A 36 22.25 -23.84 11.91
CA THR A 36 22.09 -22.84 10.84
C THR A 36 21.45 -23.44 9.58
N VAL A 37 21.88 -24.62 9.13
CA VAL A 37 21.27 -25.30 7.98
C VAL A 37 19.84 -25.69 8.30
N ALA A 38 19.55 -26.22 9.49
CA ALA A 38 18.19 -26.54 9.91
C ALA A 38 17.30 -25.29 9.98
N THR A 39 17.82 -24.14 10.43
CA THR A 39 17.10 -22.87 10.43
C THR A 39 16.85 -22.37 9.01
N VAL A 40 17.82 -22.42 8.11
CA VAL A 40 17.63 -22.02 6.70
C VAL A 40 16.63 -22.95 6.01
N VAL A 41 16.73 -24.26 6.21
CA VAL A 41 15.78 -25.24 5.68
C VAL A 41 14.40 -25.04 6.29
N ALA A 42 14.29 -24.79 7.60
CA ALA A 42 13.03 -24.46 8.25
C ALA A 42 12.43 -23.19 7.66
N VAL A 43 13.20 -22.11 7.49
CA VAL A 43 12.75 -20.85 6.88
C VAL A 43 12.31 -21.05 5.43
N VAL A 44 13.03 -21.85 4.64
CA VAL A 44 12.67 -22.17 3.25
C VAL A 44 11.43 -23.07 3.20
N LEU A 45 11.28 -24.03 4.10
CA LEU A 45 10.09 -24.91 4.17
C LEU A 45 8.87 -24.19 4.76
N THR A 46 9.05 -23.25 5.70
CA THR A 46 7.98 -22.40 6.25
C THR A 46 7.70 -21.15 5.43
N SER A 47 8.53 -20.83 4.43
CA SER A 47 8.23 -19.75 3.46
C SER A 47 7.06 -20.13 2.52
N LYS A 48 6.61 -21.39 2.55
CA LYS A 48 5.20 -21.71 2.29
C LYS A 48 4.44 -21.58 3.60
N GLY A 49 4.16 -20.33 3.96
CA GLY A 49 3.44 -20.01 5.19
C GLY A 49 2.12 -20.78 5.27
N PRO A 50 1.61 -21.08 6.48
CA PRO A 50 0.22 -21.49 6.63
C PRO A 50 -0.64 -20.47 5.89
N ALA A 51 -1.60 -20.96 5.09
CA ALA A 51 -2.52 -20.11 4.35
C ALA A 51 -2.99 -18.99 5.28
N LYS A 52 -2.51 -17.78 5.00
CA LYS A 52 -2.98 -16.57 5.68
C LYS A 52 -4.49 -16.64 5.64
N GLU A 53 -5.07 -16.61 6.84
CA GLU A 53 -6.39 -16.09 7.14
C GLU A 53 -6.93 -15.30 5.95
N THR A 54 -7.96 -15.85 5.32
CA THR A 54 -8.51 -15.55 4.00
C THR A 54 -8.29 -14.09 3.60
N ALA A 55 -7.20 -13.80 2.91
CA ALA A 55 -7.10 -12.56 2.16
C ALA A 55 -8.32 -12.56 1.24
N ALA A 56 -9.22 -11.58 1.41
CA ALA A 56 -10.44 -11.51 0.61
C ALA A 56 -10.07 -11.72 -0.86
N ALA A 57 -10.66 -12.75 -1.47
CA ALA A 57 -10.35 -13.07 -2.85
C ALA A 57 -10.78 -11.88 -3.72
N LEU A 58 -9.86 -11.37 -4.55
CA LEU A 58 -10.17 -10.30 -5.49
C LEU A 58 -11.30 -10.74 -6.42
N LEU A 59 -12.18 -9.79 -6.77
CA LEU A 59 -13.17 -10.03 -7.80
C LEU A 59 -12.49 -10.18 -9.18
N PRO A 60 -13.13 -10.83 -10.18
CA PRO A 60 -12.54 -11.03 -11.51
C PRO A 60 -12.12 -9.74 -12.24
N HIS A 61 -12.74 -8.62 -11.88
CA HIS A 61 -12.44 -7.29 -12.43
C HIS A 61 -11.55 -6.46 -11.50
N GLN A 62 -10.86 -7.07 -10.53
CA GLN A 62 -9.96 -6.41 -9.60
C GLN A 62 -8.54 -6.97 -9.73
N VAL A 63 -7.55 -6.09 -9.65
CA VAL A 63 -6.13 -6.42 -9.58
C VAL A 63 -5.45 -5.60 -8.50
N LEU A 64 -4.35 -6.11 -7.95
CA LEU A 64 -3.53 -5.31 -7.06
C LEU A 64 -2.60 -4.42 -7.88
N VAL A 65 -2.32 -3.24 -7.35
CA VAL A 65 -1.37 -2.29 -7.95
C VAL A 65 0.00 -2.93 -8.17
N GLN A 66 0.44 -3.83 -7.30
CA GLN A 66 1.74 -4.50 -7.46
C GLN A 66 1.81 -5.40 -8.71
N ASP A 67 0.66 -5.84 -9.23
CA ASP A 67 0.54 -6.74 -10.38
C ASP A 67 0.38 -5.99 -11.72
N VAL A 68 0.24 -4.66 -11.69
CA VAL A 68 0.18 -3.82 -12.91
C VAL A 68 1.57 -3.34 -13.34
N SER A 69 1.69 -2.77 -14.54
CA SER A 69 2.97 -2.30 -15.08
C SER A 69 3.61 -1.21 -14.20
N LYS A 70 4.95 -1.11 -14.18
CA LYS A 70 5.65 -0.08 -13.38
C LYS A 70 5.26 1.37 -13.73
N PRO A 71 5.04 1.74 -15.01
CA PRO A 71 4.46 3.03 -15.36
C PRO A 71 3.08 3.24 -14.74
N ASP A 72 2.18 2.27 -14.81
CA ASP A 72 0.83 2.38 -14.24
C ASP A 72 0.86 2.44 -12.71
N GLN A 73 1.77 1.71 -12.06
CA GLN A 73 2.01 1.83 -10.60
C GLN A 73 2.39 3.25 -10.20
N ARG A 74 3.22 3.93 -11.00
CA ARG A 74 3.63 5.32 -10.75
C ARG A 74 2.45 6.26 -10.90
N THR A 75 1.71 6.14 -12.01
CA THR A 75 0.55 7.01 -12.26
C THR A 75 -0.57 6.76 -11.25
N TYR A 76 -0.81 5.51 -10.82
CA TYR A 76 -1.75 5.20 -9.73
C TYR A 76 -1.37 5.90 -8.41
N ARG A 77 -0.09 5.89 -8.02
CA ARG A 77 0.38 6.61 -6.82
C ARG A 77 0.17 8.11 -6.96
N ALA A 78 0.56 8.69 -8.09
CA ALA A 78 0.32 10.09 -8.39
C ALA A 78 -1.18 10.44 -8.34
N LEU A 79 -2.06 9.59 -8.88
CA LEU A 79 -3.52 9.79 -8.81
C LEU A 79 -4.01 9.79 -7.38
N ARG A 80 -3.52 8.87 -6.55
CA ARG A 80 -3.90 8.82 -5.14
C ARG A 80 -3.52 10.09 -4.39
N GLU A 81 -2.37 10.68 -4.70
CA GLU A 81 -1.97 11.97 -4.13
C GLU A 81 -2.83 13.11 -4.68
N GLY A 82 -3.01 13.18 -6.00
CA GLY A 82 -3.80 14.23 -6.64
C GLY A 82 -5.29 14.21 -6.27
N LEU A 83 -5.84 13.03 -5.99
CA LEU A 83 -7.24 12.90 -5.54
C LEU A 83 -7.48 13.54 -4.18
N LEU A 84 -6.51 13.52 -3.27
CA LEU A 84 -6.65 14.20 -1.99
C LEU A 84 -6.84 15.71 -2.18
N GLU A 85 -6.11 16.30 -3.11
CA GLU A 85 -6.27 17.72 -3.45
C GLU A 85 -7.57 17.99 -4.22
N ALA A 86 -7.97 17.10 -5.13
CA ALA A 86 -9.24 17.23 -5.82
C ALA A 86 -10.43 17.18 -4.85
N GLU A 87 -10.38 16.30 -3.86
CA GLU A 87 -11.37 16.17 -2.78
C GLU A 87 -11.42 17.39 -1.89
N ARG A 88 -10.25 17.96 -1.53
CA ARG A 88 -10.17 19.21 -0.78
C ARG A 88 -10.83 20.35 -1.55
N LEU A 89 -10.47 20.52 -2.83
CA LEU A 89 -11.06 21.53 -3.71
C LEU A 89 -12.57 21.33 -3.89
N ARG A 90 -13.03 20.09 -4.07
CA ARG A 90 -14.46 19.75 -4.14
C ARG A 90 -15.20 20.15 -2.86
N SER A 91 -14.60 19.91 -1.70
CA SER A 91 -15.20 20.26 -0.40
C SER A 91 -15.30 21.78 -0.20
N GLU A 92 -14.36 22.55 -0.77
CA GLU A 92 -14.33 24.01 -0.66
C GLU A 92 -15.24 24.71 -1.68
N ALA A 93 -15.23 24.23 -2.93
CA ALA A 93 -15.89 24.90 -4.05
C ALA A 93 -17.31 24.39 -4.32
N GLY A 94 -17.67 23.20 -3.84
CA GLY A 94 -18.97 22.58 -4.13
C GLY A 94 -19.01 21.77 -5.42
N ASP A 95 -17.98 21.88 -6.27
CA ASP A 95 -17.87 21.18 -7.56
C ASP A 95 -16.50 20.50 -7.70
N TRP A 96 -16.45 19.38 -8.43
CA TRP A 96 -15.20 18.68 -8.72
C TRP A 96 -14.31 19.54 -9.62
N PRO A 97 -13.01 19.70 -9.34
CA PRO A 97 -12.13 20.57 -10.15
C PRO A 97 -11.89 20.00 -11.54
N ASP A 98 -11.71 20.85 -12.54
CA ASP A 98 -11.34 20.42 -13.89
C ASP A 98 -9.85 19.99 -13.95
N PRO A 99 -9.47 19.08 -14.85
CA PRO A 99 -8.08 18.64 -14.98
C PRO A 99 -7.09 19.80 -15.21
N GLU A 100 -7.49 20.82 -15.96
CA GLU A 100 -6.70 22.02 -16.22
C GLU A 100 -6.46 22.83 -14.94
N GLN A 101 -7.46 22.89 -14.05
CA GLN A 101 -7.32 23.54 -12.75
C GLN A 101 -6.29 22.78 -11.89
N LEU A 102 -6.41 21.45 -11.81
CA LEU A 102 -5.45 20.61 -11.09
C LEU A 102 -4.03 20.74 -11.66
N ALA A 103 -3.90 20.75 -12.98
CA ALA A 103 -2.64 20.94 -13.67
C ALA A 103 -2.01 22.32 -13.37
N SER A 104 -2.83 23.39 -13.35
CA SER A 104 -2.36 24.75 -13.06
C SER A 104 -1.81 24.91 -11.64
N LEU A 105 -2.27 24.07 -10.72
CA LEU A 105 -1.81 23.99 -9.34
C LEU A 105 -0.59 23.06 -9.17
N GLY A 106 -0.10 22.45 -10.26
CA GLY A 106 1.03 21.53 -10.20
C GLY A 106 0.69 20.16 -9.60
N ILE A 107 -0.59 19.77 -9.56
CA ILE A 107 -1.04 18.52 -8.93
C ILE A 107 -0.83 17.34 -9.89
N PRO A 108 0.00 16.34 -9.55
CA PRO A 108 0.19 15.17 -10.39
C PRO A 108 -1.03 14.21 -10.31
N PRO A 109 -1.28 13.36 -11.33
CA PRO A 109 -0.63 13.32 -12.64
C PRO A 109 -1.29 14.28 -13.66
N PHE A 110 -2.09 15.25 -13.21
CA PHE A 110 -2.75 16.22 -14.08
C PHE A 110 -1.76 17.26 -14.61
N ALA A 111 -0.81 17.67 -13.77
CA ALA A 111 0.30 18.52 -14.16
C ALA A 111 1.33 17.75 -15.02
N PRO A 112 1.99 18.40 -16.00
CA PRO A 112 3.05 17.78 -16.78
C PRO A 112 4.21 17.28 -15.92
N ASP A 113 4.62 16.03 -16.13
CA ASP A 113 5.83 15.45 -15.51
C ASP A 113 6.98 15.46 -16.54
N PRO A 114 8.10 16.16 -16.29
CA PRO A 114 9.23 16.21 -17.23
C PRO A 114 9.91 14.84 -17.43
N ILE A 115 9.66 13.87 -16.55
CA ILE A 115 10.23 12.52 -16.61
C ILE A 115 9.29 11.57 -17.39
N ASP A 116 7.99 11.84 -17.42
CA ASP A 116 7.01 11.01 -18.13
C ASP A 116 6.78 11.52 -19.57
N ARG A 117 7.45 10.87 -20.53
CA ARG A 117 7.33 11.19 -21.96
C ARG A 117 6.01 10.76 -22.57
N ASP A 118 5.27 9.85 -21.93
CA ASP A 118 3.97 9.36 -22.37
C ASP A 118 2.86 9.99 -21.52
N ALA A 119 2.87 11.33 -21.47
CA ALA A 119 1.92 12.10 -20.68
C ALA A 119 0.47 11.75 -21.02
N TYR A 120 -0.37 11.76 -19.98
CA TYR A 120 -1.80 11.56 -20.12
C TYR A 120 -2.49 12.87 -20.51
N THR A 121 -3.38 12.79 -21.48
CA THR A 121 -4.42 13.81 -21.65
C THR A 121 -5.58 13.44 -20.75
N TRP A 122 -5.86 14.29 -19.77
CA TRP A 122 -6.95 14.12 -18.83
C TRP A 122 -8.21 14.84 -19.29
N THR A 123 -9.34 14.16 -19.20
CA THR A 123 -10.66 14.75 -19.45
C THR A 123 -11.57 14.47 -18.27
N LYS A 124 -12.36 15.46 -17.87
CA LYS A 124 -13.43 15.28 -16.88
C LYS A 124 -14.78 15.18 -17.58
N THR A 125 -15.62 14.26 -17.15
CA THR A 125 -17.04 14.20 -17.54
C THR A 125 -17.88 14.00 -16.29
N THR A 126 -18.90 14.82 -16.12
CA THR A 126 -19.81 14.75 -14.96
C THR A 126 -21.25 14.62 -15.45
N ARG A 127 -22.03 13.77 -14.78
CA ARG A 127 -23.49 13.68 -14.93
C ARG A 127 -24.08 13.33 -13.56
N ASP A 128 -25.02 14.15 -13.13
CA ASP A 128 -25.67 13.99 -11.82
C ASP A 128 -24.62 13.85 -10.72
N LEU A 129 -24.57 12.69 -10.05
CA LEU A 129 -23.69 12.41 -8.93
C LEU A 129 -22.44 11.61 -9.33
N VAL A 130 -22.20 11.43 -10.63
CA VAL A 130 -21.08 10.64 -11.16
C VAL A 130 -20.10 11.57 -11.87
N THR A 131 -18.84 11.53 -11.44
CA THR A 131 -17.74 12.25 -12.07
C THR A 131 -16.63 11.29 -12.49
N ASN A 132 -16.20 11.40 -13.73
CA ASN A 132 -15.13 10.62 -14.32
C ASN A 132 -13.95 11.50 -14.68
N TYR A 133 -12.75 11.12 -14.24
CA TYR A 133 -11.50 11.61 -14.82
C TYR A 133 -10.88 10.50 -15.65
N LEU A 134 -10.88 10.67 -16.97
CA LEU A 134 -10.27 9.72 -17.90
C LEU A 134 -8.93 10.27 -18.37
N GLY A 135 -7.85 9.57 -18.03
CA GLY A 135 -6.52 9.77 -18.57
C GLY A 135 -6.34 8.88 -19.79
N SER A 136 -6.14 9.51 -20.95
CA SER A 136 -5.73 8.83 -22.18
C SER A 136 -4.23 9.03 -22.44
N PRO A 137 -3.41 7.96 -22.48
CA PRO A 137 -1.98 8.12 -22.72
C PRO A 137 -1.73 8.42 -24.20
N ALA A 138 -0.63 9.12 -24.51
CA ALA A 138 -0.22 9.36 -25.90
C ALA A 138 0.09 8.03 -26.63
N SER A 139 0.88 7.16 -26.01
CA SER A 139 1.22 5.83 -26.55
C SER A 139 0.05 4.83 -26.46
N ASN A 140 0.03 3.84 -27.36
CA ASN A 140 -0.91 2.71 -27.34
C ASN A 140 -0.45 1.56 -26.42
N ASP A 141 0.78 1.63 -25.93
CA ASP A 141 1.37 0.60 -25.05
C ASP A 141 1.06 0.84 -23.57
N ARG A 142 0.44 1.98 -23.24
CA ARG A 142 -0.03 2.32 -21.90
C ARG A 142 -1.54 2.15 -21.77
N SER A 143 -1.97 1.85 -20.55
CA SER A 143 -3.39 1.75 -20.23
C SER A 143 -4.03 3.12 -20.10
N GLU A 144 -5.29 3.22 -20.52
CA GLU A 144 -6.17 4.30 -20.08
C GLU A 144 -6.44 4.12 -18.59
N LEU A 145 -6.51 5.24 -17.87
CA LEU A 145 -6.81 5.28 -16.45
C LEU A 145 -8.11 6.05 -16.23
N LEU A 146 -9.00 5.48 -15.44
CA LEU A 146 -10.27 6.09 -15.07
C LEU A 146 -10.30 6.26 -13.56
N VAL A 147 -10.52 7.49 -13.08
CA VAL A 147 -11.07 7.73 -11.75
C VAL A 147 -12.57 7.85 -11.90
N LEU A 148 -13.31 7.02 -11.19
CA LEU A 148 -14.75 7.12 -11.04
C LEU A 148 -15.05 7.60 -9.62
N VAL A 149 -15.76 8.73 -9.52
CA VAL A 149 -16.26 9.28 -8.27
C VAL A 149 -17.79 9.24 -8.30
N GLN A 150 -18.39 8.74 -7.23
CA GLN A 150 -19.83 8.73 -7.02
C GLN A 150 -20.17 9.37 -5.68
N GLU A 151 -20.96 10.44 -5.73
CA GLU A 151 -21.59 11.03 -4.56
C GLU A 151 -22.95 10.34 -4.29
N PRO A 152 -23.37 10.20 -3.02
CA PRO A 152 -24.65 9.63 -2.68
C PRO A 152 -25.78 10.58 -3.03
N PHE A 153 -26.96 10.01 -3.29
CA PHE A 153 -28.16 10.81 -3.48
C PHE A 153 -28.60 11.52 -2.18
N ASP A 154 -28.35 10.90 -1.03
CA ASP A 154 -28.55 11.50 0.28
C ASP A 154 -27.20 11.83 0.94
N PRO A 155 -26.83 13.12 1.06
CA PRO A 155 -25.61 13.55 1.74
C PRO A 155 -25.59 13.22 3.23
N LYS A 156 -26.74 12.88 3.82
CA LYS A 156 -26.88 12.47 5.23
C LYS A 156 -26.87 10.96 5.41
N ALA A 157 -26.67 10.19 4.34
CA ALA A 157 -26.46 8.76 4.46
C ALA A 157 -25.32 8.48 5.45
N PRO A 158 -25.41 7.40 6.25
CA PRO A 158 -24.34 7.04 7.17
C PRO A 158 -23.00 6.99 6.43
N ALA A 159 -21.97 7.62 7.00
CA ALA A 159 -20.64 7.57 6.42
C ALA A 159 -20.20 6.10 6.29
N PRO A 160 -19.75 5.67 5.10
CA PRO A 160 -19.27 4.31 4.91
C PRO A 160 -17.98 4.07 5.70
N SER A 161 -17.51 2.82 5.74
CA SER A 161 -16.15 2.52 6.22
C SER A 161 -15.16 3.44 5.53
N ASN A 162 -14.25 4.06 6.29
CA ASN A 162 -13.18 4.85 5.69
C ASN A 162 -12.09 3.89 5.19
N ASP A 163 -12.19 3.51 3.93
CA ASP A 163 -11.32 2.57 3.25
C ASP A 163 -10.76 3.16 1.94
N GLU A 164 -10.20 2.32 1.07
CA GLU A 164 -9.60 2.79 -0.17
C GLU A 164 -10.63 3.35 -1.15
N VAL A 165 -11.84 2.79 -1.17
CA VAL A 165 -12.89 3.09 -2.15
C VAL A 165 -14.05 3.86 -1.57
N HIS A 166 -14.24 3.84 -0.26
CA HIS A 166 -15.25 4.61 0.46
C HIS A 166 -14.57 5.59 1.41
N ARG A 167 -14.94 6.87 1.33
CA ARG A 167 -14.45 7.90 2.26
C ARG A 167 -15.44 9.04 2.40
N ALA A 168 -15.23 9.92 3.36
CA ALA A 168 -15.98 11.16 3.48
C ALA A 168 -15.09 12.34 3.05
N LEU A 169 -15.68 13.29 2.33
CA LEU A 169 -15.09 14.59 2.04
C LEU A 169 -14.95 15.42 3.33
N ASN A 170 -14.21 16.53 3.27
CA ASN A 170 -13.99 17.40 4.44
C ASN A 170 -15.28 18.07 4.93
N ASP A 171 -16.27 18.22 4.04
CA ASP A 171 -17.61 18.73 4.37
C ASP A 171 -18.54 17.63 4.94
N GLY A 172 -18.05 16.40 5.08
CA GLY A 172 -18.79 15.24 5.59
C GLY A 172 -19.55 14.45 4.52
N THR A 173 -19.57 14.90 3.26
CA THR A 173 -20.25 14.21 2.17
C THR A 173 -19.61 12.83 1.94
N PRO A 174 -20.35 11.71 2.02
CA PRO A 174 -19.81 10.41 1.67
C PRO A 174 -19.45 10.37 0.18
N ILE A 175 -18.39 9.66 -0.20
CA ILE A 175 -18.08 9.39 -1.61
C ILE A 175 -17.60 7.95 -1.79
N HIS A 176 -17.90 7.40 -2.96
CA HIS A 176 -17.24 6.21 -3.48
C HIS A 176 -16.27 6.62 -4.60
N VAL A 177 -14.99 6.33 -4.44
CA VAL A 177 -13.94 6.66 -5.41
C VAL A 177 -13.17 5.40 -5.79
N SER A 178 -13.05 5.14 -7.09
CA SER A 178 -12.36 3.95 -7.59
C SER A 178 -11.47 4.28 -8.78
N ILE A 179 -10.31 3.64 -8.85
CA ILE A 179 -9.34 3.80 -9.94
C ILE A 179 -9.34 2.53 -10.78
N TRP A 180 -9.37 2.70 -12.09
CA TRP A 180 -9.49 1.62 -13.04
C TRP A 180 -8.50 1.75 -14.19
N LEU A 181 -8.09 0.62 -14.77
CA LEU A 181 -7.29 0.56 -15.99
C LEU A 181 -8.01 -0.20 -17.10
N ARG A 182 -7.68 0.14 -18.34
CA ARG A 182 -7.92 -0.74 -19.49
C ARG A 182 -6.93 -0.49 -20.60
N LYS A 183 -6.87 -1.38 -21.60
CA LYS A 183 -6.14 -1.10 -22.84
C LYS A 183 -6.76 0.11 -23.54
N LYS A 184 -5.91 1.02 -24.05
CA LYS A 184 -6.36 2.20 -24.79
C LYS A 184 -7.34 1.83 -25.90
N ARG A 185 -8.50 2.48 -25.89
CA ARG A 185 -9.61 2.29 -26.82
C ARG A 185 -10.13 3.61 -27.40
N GLY A 186 -9.61 4.75 -26.93
CA GLY A 186 -10.00 6.08 -27.36
C GLY A 186 -11.01 6.72 -26.41
N SER A 187 -11.55 7.86 -26.84
CA SER A 187 -12.47 8.66 -26.03
C SER A 187 -13.71 7.86 -25.65
N VAL A 188 -14.05 7.89 -24.36
CA VAL A 188 -15.30 7.33 -23.85
C VAL A 188 -16.21 8.47 -23.45
N ARG A 189 -17.51 8.22 -23.52
CA ARG A 189 -18.50 9.02 -22.80
C ARG A 189 -18.34 8.76 -21.29
N LEU A 190 -19.20 9.37 -20.48
CA LEU A 190 -19.33 8.99 -19.08
C LEU A 190 -19.45 7.45 -18.94
N VAL A 191 -18.62 6.88 -18.07
CA VAL A 191 -18.57 5.45 -17.72
C VAL A 191 -19.20 5.27 -16.35
N GLU A 192 -20.40 4.67 -16.32
CA GLU A 192 -21.13 4.38 -15.07
C GLU A 192 -20.89 2.93 -14.59
N ASN A 193 -20.57 2.02 -15.51
CA ASN A 193 -20.27 0.61 -15.23
C ASN A 193 -18.91 0.24 -15.85
N PRO A 194 -17.78 0.55 -15.17
CA PRO A 194 -16.45 0.31 -15.72
C PRO A 194 -16.18 -1.14 -16.15
N PRO A 195 -16.56 -2.20 -15.41
CA PRO A 195 -16.38 -3.57 -15.86
C PRO A 195 -17.02 -3.88 -17.22
N ALA A 196 -18.22 -3.35 -17.49
CA ALA A 196 -18.90 -3.53 -18.78
C ALA A 196 -18.15 -2.85 -19.94
N GLU A 197 -17.39 -1.80 -19.63
CA GLU A 197 -16.53 -1.05 -20.56
C GLU A 197 -15.10 -1.63 -20.68
N GLY A 198 -14.87 -2.80 -20.07
CA GLY A 198 -13.59 -3.51 -20.10
C GLY A 198 -12.53 -2.95 -19.15
N PHE A 199 -12.94 -2.14 -18.17
CA PHE A 199 -12.05 -1.68 -17.12
C PHE A 199 -11.86 -2.72 -16.03
N VAL A 200 -10.67 -2.71 -15.45
CA VAL A 200 -10.27 -3.51 -14.28
C VAL A 200 -9.89 -2.55 -13.16
N GLN A 201 -10.47 -2.73 -11.98
CA GLN A 201 -10.22 -1.90 -10.82
C GLN A 201 -8.84 -2.19 -10.24
N ILE A 202 -8.10 -1.14 -9.92
CA ILE A 202 -6.80 -1.21 -9.27
C ILE A 202 -6.99 -0.97 -7.78
N LEU A 203 -6.49 -1.89 -6.96
CA LEU A 203 -6.51 -1.78 -5.50
C LEU A 203 -5.10 -1.79 -4.92
N SER A 204 -4.85 -1.05 -3.85
CA SER A 204 -3.59 -1.14 -3.10
C SER A 204 -3.52 -2.41 -2.25
N GLN A 205 -4.67 -2.91 -1.82
CA GLN A 205 -4.84 -4.11 -1.02
C GLN A 205 -6.22 -4.72 -1.28
N PRO A 206 -6.44 -6.02 -1.02
CA PRO A 206 -7.78 -6.59 -1.08
C PRO A 206 -8.75 -5.84 -0.16
N LEU A 207 -9.96 -5.56 -0.65
CA LEU A 207 -11.00 -4.97 0.19
C LEU A 207 -11.33 -5.94 1.32
N ARG A 208 -11.32 -5.45 2.57
CA ARG A 208 -11.75 -6.26 3.70
C ARG A 208 -13.26 -6.41 3.61
N ASN A 209 -13.76 -7.64 3.58
CA ASN A 209 -15.19 -7.85 3.81
C ASN A 209 -15.51 -7.39 5.24
N PRO A 210 -16.49 -6.51 5.43
CA PRO A 210 -16.95 -6.12 6.76
C PRO A 210 -17.52 -7.31 7.54
#